data_AF-A0A7K0SL95-F1
#
_entry.id   AF-A0A7K0SL95-F1
#
_cell.length_a   1.000
_cell.length_b   1.000
_cell.length_c   1.000
_cell.angle_alpha   90.00
_cell.angle_beta   90.00
_cell.angle_gamma   90.00
#
_symmetry.space_group_name_H-M   'P 1'
#
loop_
_entity.id
_entity.type
_entity.pdbx_description
1 polymer ?
#
loop_
_entity_poly.entity_id
_entity_poly.type
_entity_poly.pdbx_seq_one_letter_code
_entity_poly.pdbx_strand_id
1 'polypeptide(L)'
;MESLAILVTFMLLAEVLFALAVIIFAILARFRGRFRRTALVLIVLLSIETAWALWTLPAFGFPSLVAFVLSAGIFWWPQKRSTTGRRS
;
A
#
# COMPACT_ATOMS: atom_id res chain seq x y z
N MET A 1 30.19 12.88 -4.26
CA MET A 1 28.91 12.99 -3.50
C MET A 1 27.68 12.88 -4.41
N GLU A 2 27.75 13.32 -5.68
CA GLU A 2 26.63 13.19 -6.64
C GLU A 2 26.16 11.75 -6.88
N SER A 3 27.06 10.78 -6.96
CA SER A 3 26.71 9.37 -7.21
C SER A 3 25.81 8.76 -6.13
N LEU A 4 25.95 9.22 -4.88
CA LEU A 4 25.17 8.76 -3.73
C LEU A 4 23.76 9.36 -3.75
N ALA A 5 23.65 10.65 -4.11
CA ALA A 5 22.36 11.34 -4.23
C ALA A 5 21.50 10.76 -5.37
N ILE A 6 22.11 10.38 -6.48
CA ILE A 6 21.42 9.73 -7.61
C ILE A 6 20.84 8.38 -7.17
N LEU A 7 21.63 7.54 -6.50
CA LEU A 7 21.18 6.24 -5.99
C LEU A 7 20.01 6.38 -5.00
N VAL A 8 20.12 7.33 -4.06
CA VAL A 8 19.07 7.63 -3.09
C VAL A 8 17.79 8.10 -3.78
N THR A 9 17.90 8.93 -4.81
CA THR A 9 16.76 9.43 -5.59
C THR A 9 16.05 8.30 -6.32
N PHE A 10 16.79 7.38 -6.94
CA PHE A 10 16.20 6.20 -7.60
C PHE A 10 15.56 5.23 -6.60
N MET A 11 16.15 5.04 -5.41
CA MET A 11 15.52 4.25 -4.34
C MET A 11 14.19 4.85 -3.90
N LEU A 12 14.16 6.16 -3.61
CA LEU A 12 12.92 6.86 -3.23
C LEU A 12 11.88 6.79 -4.35
N LEU A 13 12.29 6.95 -5.60
CA LEU A 13 11.39 6.84 -6.74
C LEU A 13 10.78 5.44 -6.84
N ALA A 14 11.59 4.39 -6.66
CA ALA A 14 11.12 3.01 -6.68
C ALA A 14 10.14 2.72 -5.53
N GLU A 15 10.44 3.21 -4.33
CA GLU A 15 9.58 3.09 -3.15
C GLU A 15 8.22 3.77 -3.38
N VAL A 16 8.22 4.99 -3.90
CA VAL A 16 6.99 5.73 -4.24
C VAL A 16 6.17 5.01 -5.32
N LEU A 17 6.82 4.48 -6.36
CA LEU A 17 6.14 3.71 -7.41
C LEU A 17 5.54 2.42 -6.87
N PHE A 18 6.25 1.73 -5.98
CA PHE A 18 5.77 0.52 -5.34
C PHE A 18 4.57 0.80 -4.42
N ALA A 19 4.67 1.83 -3.58
CA ALA A 19 3.58 2.32 -2.73
C ALA A 19 2.32 2.66 -3.55
N LEU A 20 2.47 3.38 -4.67
CA LEU A 20 1.38 3.69 -5.59
C LEU A 20 0.73 2.43 -6.17
N ALA A 21 1.53 1.44 -6.60
CA ALA A 21 1.01 0.18 -7.11
C ALA A 21 0.18 -0.55 -6.05
N VAL A 22 0.64 -0.58 -4.79
CA VAL A 22 -0.09 -1.22 -3.68
C VAL A 22 -1.42 -0.50 -3.41
N ILE A 23 -1.44 0.84 -3.42
CA ILE A 23 -2.67 1.63 -3.28
C ILE A 23 -3.65 1.32 -4.41
N ILE A 24 -3.19 1.31 -5.67
CA ILE A 24 -4.02 0.99 -6.83
C ILE A 24 -4.63 -0.41 -6.70
N PHE A 25 -3.84 -1.40 -6.30
CA PHE A 25 -4.33 -2.77 -6.09
C PHE A 25 -5.29 -2.88 -4.91
N ALA A 26 -5.07 -2.16 -3.81
CA ALA A 26 -5.99 -2.11 -2.68
C ALA A 26 -7.36 -1.54 -3.11
N ILE A 27 -7.35 -0.47 -3.92
CA ILE A 27 -8.55 0.11 -4.51
C ILE A 27 -9.22 -0.89 -5.47
N LEU A 28 -8.45 -1.50 -6.38
CA LEU A 28 -8.99 -2.43 -7.38
C LEU A 28 -9.60 -3.68 -6.75
N ALA A 29 -8.98 -4.21 -5.69
CA ALA A 29 -9.51 -5.32 -4.92
C ALA A 29 -10.80 -4.95 -4.18
N ARG A 30 -10.94 -3.70 -3.74
CA ARG A 30 -12.18 -3.19 -3.13
C ARG A 30 -13.33 -3.13 -4.14
N PHE A 31 -13.09 -2.66 -5.36
CA PHE A 31 -14.16 -2.52 -6.36
C PHE A 31 -14.56 -3.84 -7.01
N ARG A 32 -13.59 -4.73 -7.28
CA ARG A 32 -13.84 -5.92 -8.11
C ARG A 32 -14.02 -7.22 -7.34
N GLY A 33 -13.68 -7.25 -6.05
CA GLY A 33 -13.81 -8.43 -5.15
C GLY A 33 -12.93 -9.64 -5.50
N ARG A 34 -12.46 -9.76 -6.76
CA ARG A 34 -11.68 -10.89 -7.29
C ARG A 34 -10.22 -10.90 -6.85
N PHE A 35 -9.63 -9.73 -6.62
CA PHE A 35 -8.19 -9.57 -6.38
C PHE A 35 -7.81 -9.43 -4.91
N ARG A 36 -8.67 -9.88 -3.98
CA ARG A 36 -8.42 -9.80 -2.53
C ARG A 36 -7.12 -10.46 -2.10
N ARG A 37 -6.77 -11.64 -2.65
CA ARG A 37 -5.51 -12.33 -2.33
C ARG A 37 -4.30 -11.53 -2.79
N THR A 38 -4.32 -11.02 -4.03
CA THR A 38 -3.25 -10.20 -4.59
C THR A 38 -3.04 -8.91 -3.80
N ALA A 39 -4.12 -8.22 -3.42
CA ALA A 39 -4.02 -7.02 -2.59
C ALA A 39 -3.49 -7.32 -1.19
N LEU A 40 -3.92 -8.42 -0.55
CA LEU A 40 -3.37 -8.84 0.74
C LEU A 40 -1.87 -9.11 0.65
N VAL A 41 -1.42 -9.84 -0.38
CA VAL A 41 0.00 -10.10 -0.61
C VAL A 41 0.77 -8.79 -0.78
N LEU A 42 0.24 -7.85 -1.57
CA LEU A 42 0.86 -6.54 -1.78
C LEU A 42 0.90 -5.68 -0.50
N ILE A 43 -0.14 -5.72 0.33
CA ILE A 43 -0.19 -5.00 1.61
C ILE A 43 0.83 -5.60 2.60
N VAL A 44 0.94 -6.93 2.67
CA VAL A 44 1.94 -7.60 3.51
C VAL A 44 3.35 -7.28 3.01
N LEU A 45 3.57 -7.31 1.70
CA LEU A 45 4.87 -6.98 1.12
C LEU A 45 5.25 -5.52 1.40
N LEU A 46 4.30 -4.59 1.27
CA LEU A 46 4.47 -3.19 1.65
C LEU A 46 4.78 -3.03 3.15
N SER A 47 4.14 -3.81 4.04
CA SER A 47 4.44 -3.73 5.47
C SER A 47 5.86 -4.16 5.82
N ILE A 48 6.38 -5.18 5.12
CA ILE A 48 7.75 -5.67 5.31
C ILE A 48 8.74 -4.60 4.81
N GLU A 49 8.46 -4.04 3.64
CA GLU A 49 9.26 -2.97 3.04
C GLU A 49 9.27 -1.73 3.93
N THR A 50 8.10 -1.29 4.42
CA THR A 50 7.97 -0.17 5.38
C THR A 50 8.77 -0.43 6.65
N ALA A 51 8.69 -1.63 7.23
CA ALA A 51 9.43 -1.97 8.44
C ALA A 51 10.94 -1.92 8.21
N TRP A 52 11.39 -2.39 7.05
CA TRP A 52 12.80 -2.35 6.65
C TRP A 52 13.28 -0.92 6.35
N ALA A 53 12.48 -0.11 5.66
CA ALA A 53 12.76 1.28 5.34
C ALA A 53 12.89 2.11 6.63
N LEU A 54 11.96 1.96 7.57
CA LEU A 54 11.99 2.63 8.88
C LEU A 54 13.21 2.22 9.72
N TRP A 55 13.63 0.95 9.65
CA TRP A 55 14.83 0.47 10.34
C TRP A 55 16.10 1.08 9.75
N THR A 56 16.16 1.19 8.42
CA THR A 56 17.36 1.63 7.70
C THR A 56 17.55 3.14 7.82
N LEU A 57 16.51 3.92 7.49
CA LEU A 57 16.48 5.36 7.70
C LEU A 57 15.01 5.81 7.84
N PRO A 58 14.64 6.46 8.96
CA PRO A 58 13.27 6.90 9.20
C PRO A 58 12.71 7.80 8.09
N ALA A 59 13.56 8.62 7.47
CA ALA A 59 13.18 9.52 6.38
C ALA A 59 12.66 8.79 5.13
N PHE A 60 13.12 7.56 4.87
CA PHE A 60 12.61 6.72 3.79
C PHE A 60 11.31 6.02 4.20
N GLY A 61 11.22 5.56 5.45
CA GLY A 61 10.05 4.79 5.92
C GLY A 61 8.75 5.58 6.12
N PHE A 62 8.78 6.91 6.23
CA PHE A 62 7.56 7.72 6.41
C PHE A 62 6.60 7.66 5.20
N PRO A 63 7.06 7.90 3.94
CA PRO A 63 6.26 7.74 2.74
C PRO A 63 5.57 6.37 2.63
N SER A 64 6.31 5.28 2.83
CA SER A 64 5.83 3.91 2.77
C SER A 64 4.83 3.60 3.90
N LEU A 65 5.07 4.13 5.10
CA LEU A 65 4.13 4.03 6.23
C LEU A 65 2.79 4.71 5.93
N VAL A 66 2.80 5.92 5.34
CA VAL A 66 1.56 6.60 4.94
C VAL A 66 0.80 5.77 3.91
N ALA A 67 1.49 5.22 2.91
CA ALA A 67 0.88 4.36 1.90
C ALA A 67 0.31 3.06 2.49
N PHE A 68 1.00 2.47 3.49
CA PHE A 68 0.54 1.30 4.20
C PHE A 68 -0.74 1.58 4.99
N VAL A 69 -0.78 2.67 5.76
CA VAL A 69 -1.98 3.09 6.53
C VAL A 69 -3.16 3.35 5.60
N LEU A 70 -2.93 4.04 4.47
CA LEU A 70 -3.98 4.29 3.47
C LEU A 70 -4.49 2.99 2.84
N SER A 71 -3.59 2.10 2.42
CA SER A 71 -3.95 0.82 1.79
C SER A 71 -4.70 -0.09 2.76
N ALA A 72 -4.21 -0.19 4.00
CA ALA A 72 -4.86 -0.94 5.07
C ALA A 72 -6.23 -0.35 5.43
N GLY A 73 -6.34 0.98 5.52
CA GLY A 73 -7.60 1.68 5.77
C GLY A 73 -8.63 1.44 4.68
N ILE A 74 -8.25 1.56 3.41
CA ILE A 74 -9.12 1.28 2.25
C ILE A 74 -9.57 -0.18 2.24
N PHE A 75 -8.67 -1.10 2.58
CA PHE A 75 -8.97 -2.53 2.63
C PHE A 75 -9.93 -2.89 3.78
N TRP A 76 -9.69 -2.34 4.99
CA TRP A 76 -10.49 -2.64 6.18
C TRP A 76 -11.76 -1.81 6.32
N TRP A 77 -11.95 -0.73 5.54
CA TRP A 77 -13.16 0.07 5.62
C TRP A 77 -14.37 -0.82 5.33
N PRO A 78 -15.32 -1.01 6.26
CA PRO A 78 -16.45 -1.90 6.03
C PRO A 78 -17.23 -1.40 4.81
N GLN A 79 -17.31 -2.22 3.77
CA GLN A 79 -18.28 -2.00 2.69
C GLN A 79 -19.64 -2.06 3.38
N LYS A 80 -20.34 -0.93 3.47
CA LYS A 80 -21.76 -0.94 3.86
C LYS A 80 -22.44 -1.88 2.88
N ARG A 81 -22.67 -3.12 3.30
CA ARG A 81 -23.55 -4.05 2.60
C ARG A 81 -24.89 -3.34 2.62
N SER A 82 -25.28 -2.76 1.49
CA SER A 82 -26.66 -2.40 1.21
C SER A 82 -27.45 -3.70 1.34
N THR A 83 -27.93 -3.92 2.55
CA THR A 83 -28.92 -4.93 2.93
C THR A 83 -30.25 -4.42 2.41
N THR A 84 -30.36 -4.29 1.09
CA THR A 84 -31.63 -3.94 0.45
C THR A 84 -32.35 -5.24 0.15
N GLY A 85 -33.21 -5.63 1.09
CA GLY A 85 -34.50 -6.26 0.81
C GLY A 85 -34.47 -7.72 0.36
N ARG A 86 -34.39 -8.63 1.33
CA ARG A 86 -35.00 -9.97 1.22
C ARG A 86 -36.13 -10.06 2.23
N ARG A 87 -37.34 -9.71 1.80
CA ARG A 87 -38.64 -10.10 2.39
C ARG A 87 -39.54 -10.30 1.16
N SER A 88 -39.68 -11.55 0.70
CA SER A 88 -40.67 -12.55 1.16
C SER A 88 -42.06 -12.13 0.74
#